data_AF-A0A1Q8LRE9-F1
#
_entry.id   AF-A0A1Q8LRE9-F1
#
_cell.length_a   1.000
_cell.length_b   1.000
_cell.length_c   1.000
_cell.angle_alpha   90.00
_cell.angle_beta   90.00
_cell.angle_gamma   90.00
#
_symmetry.space_group_name_H-M   'P 1'
#
loop_
_entity.id
_entity.type
_entity.pdbx_description
1 polymer ?
#
loop_
_entity_poly.entity_id
_entity_poly.type
_entity_poly.pdbx_seq_one_letter_code
_entity_poly.pdbx_strand_id
1 'polypeptide(L)'
;MGDINGKAFFGAVLRAVACTRNHNDDSAEYEAGVIVPAGRIREIETEIGDRDPTTSEVEQVLALLDTVLTTKRTTAEDRAFHTGHISRVSGLSVVRAGAAV
;
A
#
# COMPACT_ATOMS: atom_id res chain seq x y z
N MET A 1 -17.30 10.89 7.58
CA MET A 1 -16.21 9.99 7.20
C MET A 1 -16.73 9.16 6.05
N GLY A 2 -16.11 9.19 4.87
CA GLY A 2 -16.54 8.31 3.78
C GLY A 2 -16.12 6.87 4.11
N ASP A 3 -17.05 5.93 4.02
CA ASP A 3 -16.77 4.51 4.24
C ASP A 3 -15.74 4.05 3.19
N ILE A 4 -14.55 3.66 3.65
CA ILE A 4 -13.49 3.17 2.76
C ILE A 4 -13.91 1.80 2.29
N ASN A 5 -14.03 1.61 0.98
CA ASN A 5 -14.32 0.29 0.44
C ASN A 5 -13.10 -0.63 0.63
N GLY A 6 -13.12 -1.45 1.68
CA GLY A 6 -11.99 -2.30 2.08
C GLY A 6 -11.52 -3.22 0.95
N LYS A 7 -12.46 -3.89 0.26
CA LYS A 7 -12.12 -4.79 -0.85
C LYS A 7 -11.45 -4.07 -2.01
N ALA A 8 -11.95 -2.89 -2.38
CA ALA A 8 -11.33 -2.08 -3.43
C ALA A 8 -9.96 -1.54 -3.00
N PHE A 9 -9.81 -1.18 -1.72
CA PHE A 9 -8.55 -0.74 -1.13
C PHE A 9 -7.47 -1.83 -1.19
N PHE A 10 -7.72 -3.01 -0.60
CA PHE A 10 -6.74 -4.11 -0.58
C PHE A 10 -6.43 -4.60 -2.00
N GLY A 11 -7.45 -4.71 -2.86
CA GLY A 11 -7.26 -5.06 -4.26
C GLY A 11 -6.32 -4.08 -5.00
N ALA A 12 -6.49 -2.78 -4.77
CA ALA A 12 -5.64 -1.76 -5.39
C ALA A 12 -4.20 -1.77 -4.83
N VAL A 13 -4.03 -1.96 -3.52
CA VAL A 13 -2.73 -2.06 -2.86
C VAL A 13 -1.95 -3.28 -3.35
N LEU A 14 -2.56 -4.46 -3.32
CA LEU A 14 -1.93 -5.70 -3.77
C LEU A 14 -1.61 -5.67 -5.26
N ARG A 15 -2.46 -5.02 -6.06
CA ARG A 15 -2.17 -4.75 -7.47
C ARG A 15 -0.94 -3.85 -7.63
N ALA A 16 -0.80 -2.80 -6.83
CA ALA A 16 0.39 -1.95 -6.88
C ALA A 16 1.66 -2.75 -6.56
N VAL A 17 1.64 -3.59 -5.51
CA VAL A 17 2.77 -4.47 -5.16
C VAL A 17 3.17 -5.39 -6.32
N ALA A 18 2.19 -6.04 -6.96
CA ALA A 18 2.42 -7.03 -8.01
C ALA A 18 2.81 -6.42 -9.36
N CYS A 19 2.16 -5.33 -9.75
CA CYS A 19 2.36 -4.71 -11.07
C CYS A 19 3.55 -3.74 -11.11
N THR A 20 4.11 -3.35 -9.96
CA THR A 20 5.30 -2.49 -9.93
C THR A 20 6.56 -3.31 -10.17
N ARG A 21 7.32 -2.93 -11.19
CA ARG A 21 8.60 -3.56 -11.53
C ARG A 21 9.59 -3.38 -10.37
N ASN A 22 10.29 -4.46 -10.04
CA ASN A 22 11.40 -4.41 -9.10
C ASN A 22 12.67 -3.95 -9.83
N HIS A 23 13.30 -2.88 -9.35
CA HIS A 23 14.61 -2.40 -9.81
C HIS A 23 15.73 -2.65 -8.80
N ASN A 24 15.43 -3.39 -7.72
CA ASN A 24 16.41 -3.80 -6.73
C ASN A 24 16.98 -5.18 -7.05
N ASP A 25 18.30 -5.27 -7.00
CA ASP A 25 19.13 -6.43 -7.26
C ASP A 25 19.59 -7.14 -5.97
N ASP A 26 19.37 -6.54 -4.79
CA ASP A 26 19.63 -7.16 -3.50
C ASP A 26 18.47 -8.09 -3.10
N SER A 27 18.77 -9.39 -3.03
CA SER A 27 17.77 -10.42 -2.69
C SER A 27 17.36 -10.38 -1.21
N ALA A 28 18.27 -10.03 -0.29
CA ALA A 28 17.94 -9.94 1.13
C ALA A 28 17.08 -8.71 1.40
N GLU A 29 17.40 -7.59 0.76
CA GLU A 29 16.57 -6.38 0.82
C GLU A 29 15.20 -6.63 0.20
N TYR A 30 15.12 -7.35 -0.92
CA TYR A 30 13.85 -7.72 -1.55
C TYR A 30 12.97 -8.60 -0.65
N GLU A 31 13.55 -9.59 0.03
CA GLU A 31 12.81 -10.43 0.98
C GLU A 31 12.23 -9.57 2.13
N ALA A 32 13.07 -8.78 2.79
CA ALA A 32 12.69 -7.98 3.95
C ALA A 32 11.75 -6.80 3.59
N GLY A 33 11.92 -6.21 2.41
CA GLY A 33 11.23 -4.99 2.01
C GLY A 33 10.08 -5.19 1.01
N VAL A 34 9.97 -6.36 0.38
CA VAL A 34 8.87 -6.68 -0.55
C VAL A 34 8.05 -7.87 -0.07
N ILE A 35 8.69 -9.02 0.16
CA ILE A 35 7.97 -10.26 0.47
C ILE A 35 7.31 -10.18 1.85
N VAL A 36 8.08 -9.82 2.88
CA VAL A 36 7.56 -9.70 4.25
C VAL A 36 6.43 -8.66 4.35
N PRO A 37 6.58 -7.42 3.83
CA PRO A 37 5.52 -6.41 3.93
C PRO A 37 4.28 -6.79 3.11
N ALA A 38 4.45 -7.40 1.92
CA ALA A 38 3.31 -7.89 1.14
C ALA A 38 2.56 -9.02 1.84
N GLY A 39 3.28 -9.92 2.54
CA GLY A 39 2.70 -10.92 3.43
C GLY A 39 1.86 -10.26 4.52
N ARG A 40 2.40 -9.26 5.20
CA ARG A 40 1.67 -8.56 6.27
C ARG A 40 0.42 -7.83 5.76
N ILE A 41 0.45 -7.25 4.55
CA ILE A 41 -0.75 -6.64 3.94
C ILE A 41 -1.86 -7.68 3.78
N ARG A 42 -1.54 -8.91 3.33
CA ARG A 42 -2.52 -10.01 3.18
C ARG A 42 -3.04 -10.53 4.52
N GLU A 43 -2.18 -10.58 5.53
CA GLU A 43 -2.59 -10.93 6.90
C GLU A 43 -3.60 -9.91 7.42
N ILE A 44 -3.32 -8.60 7.27
CA ILE A 44 -4.23 -7.53 7.67
C ILE A 44 -5.57 -7.63 6.90
N GLU A 45 -5.54 -7.86 5.59
CA GLU A 45 -6.75 -8.09 4.78
C GLU A 45 -7.58 -9.27 5.35
N THR A 46 -6.91 -10.35 5.74
CA THR A 46 -7.55 -11.55 6.32
C THR A 46 -8.11 -11.30 7.72
N GLU A 47 -7.36 -10.58 8.57
CA GLU A 47 -7.76 -10.19 9.93
C GLU A 47 -8.97 -9.24 9.92
N ILE A 48 -9.09 -8.41 8.88
CA ILE A 48 -10.23 -7.53 8.66
C ILE A 48 -11.44 -8.34 8.17
N GLY A 49 -11.28 -9.19 7.16
CA GLY A 49 -12.39 -9.94 6.57
C GLY A 49 -13.38 -9.01 5.87
N ASP A 50 -14.66 -9.14 6.19
CA ASP A 50 -15.75 -8.40 5.51
C ASP A 50 -16.05 -7.01 6.11
N ARG A 51 -15.39 -6.62 7.21
CA ARG A 51 -15.58 -5.29 7.81
C ARG A 51 -14.78 -4.23 7.06
N ASP A 52 -15.18 -2.98 7.20
CA ASP A 52 -14.38 -1.87 6.68
C ASP A 52 -13.13 -1.65 7.54
N PRO A 53 -11.99 -1.30 6.92
CA PRO A 53 -10.76 -1.01 7.63
C PRO A 53 -10.90 0.30 8.40
N THR A 54 -10.36 0.32 9.62
CA THR A 54 -10.18 1.54 10.40
C THR A 54 -9.10 2.43 9.79
N THR A 55 -9.09 3.71 10.15
CA THR A 55 -8.03 4.65 9.72
C THR A 55 -6.64 4.14 10.06
N SER A 56 -6.44 3.57 11.25
CA SER A 56 -5.13 3.05 11.67
C SER A 56 -4.68 1.85 10.84
N GLU A 57 -5.59 0.97 10.46
CA GLU A 57 -5.29 -0.17 9.58
C GLU A 57 -4.94 0.29 8.17
N VAL A 58 -5.65 1.30 7.66
CA VAL A 58 -5.34 1.92 6.36
C VAL A 58 -3.94 2.56 6.39
N GLU A 59 -3.62 3.33 7.42
CA GLU A 59 -2.30 3.94 7.60
C GLU A 59 -1.20 2.88 7.66
N GLN A 60 -1.43 1.79 8.41
CA GLN A 60 -0.51 0.67 8.50
C GLN A 60 -0.27 0.02 7.13
N VAL A 61 -1.32 -0.25 6.36
CA VAL A 61 -1.21 -0.84 5.02
C VAL A 61 -0.50 0.09 4.04
N LEU A 62 -0.75 1.39 4.11
CA LEU A 62 -0.07 2.37 3.26
C LEU A 62 1.42 2.49 3.61
N ALA A 63 1.79 2.40 4.89
CA ALA A 63 3.19 2.36 5.31
C ALA A 63 3.93 1.10 4.82
N LEU A 64 3.25 -0.06 4.84
CA LEU A 64 3.77 -1.30 4.26
C LEU A 64 3.94 -1.18 2.75
N LEU A 65 2.97 -0.58 2.05
CA LEU A 65 3.06 -0.32 0.62
C LEU A 65 4.22 0.62 0.29
N ASP A 66 4.42 1.69 1.06
CA ASP A 66 5.56 2.59 0.83
C ASP A 66 6.91 1.89 1.05
N THR A 67 7.01 0.98 2.02
CA THR A 67 8.18 0.10 2.19
C THR A 67 8.43 -0.76 0.95
N VAL A 68 7.38 -1.31 0.33
CA VAL A 68 7.51 -2.09 -0.90
C VAL A 68 7.99 -1.22 -2.07
N LEU A 69 7.37 -0.05 -2.27
CA LEU A 69 7.67 0.81 -3.41
C LEU A 69 9.06 1.47 -3.28
N THR A 70 9.35 2.02 -2.10
CA THR A 70 10.54 1.73 -1.28
C THR A 70 11.66 0.91 -1.92
N THR A 71 11.71 -0.32 -1.44
CA THR A 71 12.66 -1.36 -1.75
C THR A 71 12.70 -1.69 -3.24
N LYS A 72 11.58 -1.61 -3.98
CA LYS A 72 11.58 -1.82 -5.44
C LYS A 72 12.28 -0.71 -6.23
N ARG A 73 12.73 0.36 -5.56
CA ARG A 73 13.30 1.58 -6.16
C ARG A 73 12.33 2.22 -7.16
N THR A 74 11.04 2.23 -6.80
CA THR A 74 9.96 2.79 -7.61
C THR A 74 10.09 4.30 -7.69
N THR A 75 9.92 4.87 -8.89
CA THR A 75 10.04 6.31 -9.11
C THR A 75 8.95 7.09 -8.36
N ALA A 76 9.19 8.38 -8.09
CA ALA A 76 8.20 9.24 -7.43
C ALA A 76 6.91 9.38 -8.26
N GLU A 77 7.02 9.40 -9.58
CA GLU A 77 5.88 9.47 -10.50
C GLU A 77 5.00 8.22 -10.40
N ASP A 78 5.62 7.03 -10.45
CA ASP A 78 4.91 5.75 -10.32
C ASP A 78 4.26 5.61 -8.94
N ARG A 79 4.97 6.02 -7.88
CA ARG A 79 4.39 6.07 -6.51
C ARG A 79 3.16 6.95 -6.45
N ALA A 80 3.22 8.15 -7.03
CA ALA A 80 2.09 9.08 -7.08
C ALA A 80 0.92 8.48 -7.89
N PHE A 81 1.20 7.78 -8.99
CA PHE A 81 0.20 7.07 -9.77
C PHE A 81 -0.51 5.99 -8.93
N HIS A 82 0.22 5.17 -8.19
CA HIS A 82 -0.35 4.13 -7.33
C HIS A 82 -1.21 4.72 -6.21
N THR A 83 -0.70 5.72 -5.48
CA THR A 83 -1.43 6.37 -4.39
C THR A 83 -2.69 7.06 -4.90
N GLY A 84 -2.61 7.74 -6.05
CA GLY A 84 -3.78 8.36 -6.70
C GLY A 84 -4.81 7.32 -7.16
N HIS A 85 -4.37 6.19 -7.72
CA HIS A 85 -5.25 5.10 -8.11
C HIS A 85 -5.98 4.50 -6.91
N ILE A 86 -5.24 4.15 -5.84
CA ILE A 86 -5.80 3.59 -4.60
C ILE A 86 -6.86 4.55 -4.04
N SER A 87 -6.51 5.83 -3.87
CA SER A 87 -7.42 6.86 -3.36
C SER A 87 -8.72 6.93 -4.15
N ARG A 88 -8.62 6.92 -5.49
CA ARG A 88 -9.77 7.02 -6.39
C ARG A 88 -10.70 5.81 -6.30
N VAL A 89 -10.16 4.59 -6.20
CA VAL A 89 -10.98 3.37 -6.26
C VAL A 89 -11.52 2.93 -4.90
N SER A 90 -10.82 3.24 -3.81
CA SER A 90 -11.27 2.89 -2.46
C SER A 90 -12.15 3.95 -1.81
N GLY A 91 -12.23 5.16 -2.39
CA GLY A 91 -12.87 6.30 -1.76
C GLY A 91 -12.04 6.92 -0.63
N LEU A 92 -10.77 6.50 -0.49
CA LEU A 92 -9.86 7.06 0.50
C LEU A 92 -9.60 8.54 0.16
N SER A 93 -10.16 9.41 0.99
CA SER A 93 -9.76 10.81 1.04
C SER A 93 -8.44 10.89 1.79
N VAL A 94 -7.32 10.81 1.06
CA VAL A 94 -6.01 11.02 1.66
C VAL A 94 -5.97 12.46 2.18
N VAL A 95 -6.22 12.63 3.48
CA VAL A 95 -5.75 13.82 4.18
C VAL A 95 -4.25 13.69 4.14
N ARG A 96 -3.59 14.53 3.33
CA ARG A 96 -2.13 14.59 3.25
C ARG A 96 -1.60 14.58 4.69
N ALA A 97 -0.97 13.48 5.11
CA ALA A 97 -0.06 13.51 6.23
C ALA A 97 0.95 14.61 5.88
N GLY A 98 0.98 15.65 6.71
CA GLY A 98 1.70 16.88 6.41
C GLY A 98 3.13 16.58 5.98
N ALA A 99 3.52 17.16 4.86
CA ALA A 99 4.92 17.47 4.62
C ALA A 99 5.36 18.40 5.75
N ALA A 100 5.98 17.83 6.77
CA ALA A 100 6.74 18.56 7.77
C ALA A 100 8.22 18.38 7.41
N VAL A 101 8.73 19.32 6.62
CA VAL A 101 10.11 19.82 6.69
C VAL A 101 10.06 21.33 6.47
#